data_AF-A0A5J9TBU6-F1
#
_entry.id   AF-A0A5J9TBU6-F1
#
_cell.length_a   1.000
_cell.length_b   1.000
_cell.length_c   1.000
_cell.angle_alpha   90.00
_cell.angle_beta   90.00
_cell.angle_gamma   90.00
#
_symmetry.space_group_name_H-M   'P 1'
#
loop_
_entity.id
_entity.type
_entity.pdbx_description
1 polymer ?
#
loop_
_entity_poly.entity_id
_entity_poly.type
_entity_poly.pdbx_seq_one_letter_code
_entity_poly.pdbx_strand_id
1 'polypeptide(L)'
;MEVFKINTVANVLEPVKDLGGRALFLGGCRGMSVDASKFASVEANCVYFVVKDGPCDVCVYSLKDENQVRIGGVMNPLNPIELVKLLCRHAFMVSESQLAWEKLRIRKLHPNWIIEDLLFLQ
;
A
#
# COMPACT_ATOMS: atom_id res chain seq x y z
N MET A 1 3.71 -12.94 3.24
CA MET A 1 2.98 -12.24 2.15
C MET A 1 3.89 -12.29 0.95
N GLU A 2 3.37 -12.54 -0.25
CA GLU A 2 4.21 -12.58 -1.45
C GLU A 2 3.98 -11.33 -2.29
N VAL A 3 5.05 -10.76 -2.84
CA VAL A 3 5.01 -9.55 -3.66
C VAL A 3 5.50 -9.90 -5.05
N PHE A 4 4.74 -9.50 -6.07
CA PHE A 4 5.05 -9.77 -7.47
C PHE A 4 5.08 -8.47 -8.28
N LYS A 5 6.01 -8.40 -9.22
CA LYS A 5 6.03 -7.40 -10.29
C LYS A 5 5.33 -7.98 -11.52
N ILE A 6 4.45 -7.18 -12.12
CA ILE A 6 3.79 -7.53 -13.37
C ILE A 6 4.67 -7.04 -14.53
N ASN A 7 5.18 -7.97 -15.34
CA ASN A 7 5.82 -7.65 -16.60
C ASN A 7 4.76 -7.72 -17.70
N THR A 8 4.22 -6.58 -18.11
CA THR A 8 3.12 -6.51 -19.10
C THR A 8 3.57 -6.87 -20.52
N VAL A 9 4.86 -6.69 -20.83
CA VAL A 9 5.42 -7.02 -22.15
C VAL A 9 5.55 -8.53 -22.30
N ALA A 10 6.12 -9.20 -21.29
CA ALA A 10 6.27 -10.65 -21.28
C ALA A 10 5.03 -11.40 -20.76
N ASN A 11 4.04 -10.67 -20.24
CA ASN A 11 2.83 -11.19 -19.61
C ASN A 11 3.12 -12.22 -18.49
N VAL A 12 4.11 -11.93 -17.64
CA VAL A 12 4.53 -12.79 -16.52
C VAL A 12 4.52 -12.04 -15.19
N LEU A 13 4.36 -12.79 -14.10
CA LEU A 13 4.49 -12.32 -12.72
C LEU A 13 5.85 -12.75 -12.17
N GLU A 14 6.66 -11.77 -11.77
CA GLU A 14 8.01 -12.01 -11.23
C GLU A 14 7.99 -11.76 -9.73
N PRO A 15 8.39 -12.73 -8.87
CA PRO A 15 8.48 -12.50 -7.44
C PRO A 15 9.54 -11.44 -7.13
N VAL A 16 9.21 -10.51 -6.24
CA VAL A 16 10.08 -9.40 -5.84
C VAL A 16 10.49 -9.57 -4.39
N LYS A 17 11.79 -9.46 -4.14
CA LYS A 17 12.37 -9.44 -2.78
C LYS A 17 12.92 -8.09 -2.37
N ASP A 18 13.04 -7.16 -3.32
CA ASP A 18 13.56 -5.83 -3.11
C ASP A 18 12.75 -4.79 -3.91
N LEU A 19 12.25 -3.77 -3.20
CA LEU A 19 11.51 -2.64 -3.76
C LEU A 19 12.41 -1.47 -4.18
N GLY A 20 13.74 -1.61 -4.09
CA GLY A 20 14.69 -0.62 -4.61
C GLY A 20 14.70 0.68 -3.82
N GLY A 21 14.77 0.61 -2.49
CA GLY A 21 14.75 1.80 -1.62
C GLY A 21 13.36 2.39 -1.37
N ARG A 22 12.31 1.74 -1.87
CA ARG A 22 10.93 2.20 -1.76
C ARG A 22 10.15 1.40 -0.71
N ALA A 23 9.06 1.98 -0.25
CA ALA A 23 8.05 1.32 0.57
C ALA A 23 6.68 1.38 -0.10
N LEU A 24 5.85 0.37 0.14
CA LEU A 24 4.47 0.34 -0.35
C LEU A 24 3.49 0.57 0.78
N PHE A 25 2.45 1.34 0.50
CA PHE A 25 1.32 1.60 1.39
C PHE A 25 0.08 1.05 0.70
N LEU A 26 -0.54 0.03 1.29
CA LEU A 26 -1.73 -0.63 0.75
C LEU A 26 -2.94 -0.33 1.62
N GLY A 27 -3.98 0.25 1.03
CA GLY A 27 -5.29 0.39 1.64
C GLY A 27 -6.35 -0.44 0.91
N GLY A 28 -7.61 -0.33 1.35
CA GLY A 28 -8.70 -1.16 0.81
C GLY A 28 -9.00 -0.93 -0.67
N CYS A 29 -8.67 0.25 -1.20
CA CYS A 29 -9.01 0.66 -2.57
C CYS A 29 -7.82 1.20 -3.39
N ARG A 30 -6.73 1.61 -2.74
CA ARG A 30 -5.59 2.27 -3.38
C ARG A 30 -4.29 1.75 -2.78
N GLY A 31 -3.23 1.81 -3.59
CA GLY A 31 -1.86 1.61 -3.16
C GLY A 31 -1.04 2.86 -3.46
N MET A 32 0.03 3.07 -2.71
CA MET A 32 1.01 4.12 -2.98
C MET A 32 2.41 3.57 -2.79
N SER A 33 3.33 4.03 -3.62
CA SER A 33 4.75 3.74 -3.48
C SER A 33 5.49 5.02 -3.12
N VAL A 34 6.27 5.00 -2.05
CA VAL A 34 7.04 6.15 -1.59
C VAL A 34 8.53 5.83 -1.53
N ASP A 35 9.36 6.84 -1.77
CA ASP A 35 10.79 6.77 -1.53
C ASP A 35 11.05 6.84 -0.03
N ALA A 36 11.60 5.76 0.55
CA ALA A 36 11.79 5.65 1.99
C ALA A 36 12.85 6.65 2.50
N SER A 37 13.82 7.03 1.67
CA SER A 37 14.87 7.98 2.07
C SER A 37 14.32 9.38 2.38
N LYS A 38 13.13 9.70 1.89
CA LYS A 38 12.45 10.98 2.12
C LYS A 38 11.70 11.05 3.45
N PHE A 39 11.55 9.92 4.14
CA PHE A 39 10.72 9.83 5.35
C PHE A 39 11.43 9.02 6.43
N ALA A 40 11.83 9.68 7.52
CA ALA A 40 12.61 9.06 8.60
C ALA A 40 11.89 7.89 9.32
N SER A 41 10.57 7.76 9.18
CA SER A 41 9.76 6.70 9.78
C SER A 41 9.34 5.59 8.82
N VAL A 42 9.79 5.67 7.57
CA VAL A 42 9.48 4.69 6.53
C VAL A 42 10.73 3.87 6.27
N GLU A 43 10.63 2.58 6.49
CA GLU A 43 11.68 1.62 6.18
C GLU A 43 11.57 1.22 4.71
N ALA A 44 12.72 1.19 4.03
CA ALA A 44 12.79 0.67 2.67
C ALA A 44 12.46 -0.82 2.64
N ASN A 45 11.95 -1.29 1.50
CA ASN A 45 11.61 -2.68 1.28
C ASN A 45 10.52 -3.24 2.23
N CYS A 46 9.66 -2.35 2.73
CA CYS A 46 8.54 -2.68 3.59
C CYS A 46 7.19 -2.37 2.93
N VAL A 47 6.17 -3.12 3.34
CA VAL A 47 4.78 -2.95 2.92
C VAL A 47 3.92 -2.65 4.14
N TYR A 48 3.30 -1.49 4.14
CA TYR A 48 2.46 -0.96 5.21
C TYR A 48 0.99 -1.10 4.83
N PHE A 49 0.16 -1.66 5.70
CA PHE A 49 -1.27 -1.85 5.43
C PHE A 49 -2.13 -1.84 6.70
N VAL A 50 -3.39 -1.44 6.58
CA VAL A 50 -4.33 -1.38 7.70
C VAL A 50 -5.05 -2.72 7.87
N VAL A 51 -5.15 -3.22 9.10
CA VAL A 51 -5.98 -4.40 9.41
C VAL A 51 -7.38 -3.95 9.83
N LYS A 52 -8.41 -4.69 9.40
CA LYS A 52 -9.82 -4.37 9.64
C LYS A 52 -10.22 -4.25 11.13
N ASP A 53 -9.41 -4.78 12.05
CA ASP A 53 -9.75 -4.88 13.48
C ASP A 53 -9.65 -3.55 14.26
N GLY A 54 -9.24 -2.45 13.62
CA GLY A 54 -9.30 -1.11 14.23
C GLY A 54 -8.84 0.01 13.30
N PRO A 55 -9.34 1.26 13.46
CA PRO A 55 -9.09 2.37 12.54
C PRO A 55 -7.63 2.88 12.51
N CYS A 56 -6.70 2.27 13.25
CA CYS A 56 -5.33 2.75 13.43
C CYS A 56 -4.27 1.64 13.55
N ASP A 57 -4.65 0.36 13.37
CA ASP A 57 -3.69 -0.75 13.47
C ASP A 57 -3.01 -0.95 12.11
N VAL A 58 -1.79 -0.43 12.01
CA VAL A 58 -0.95 -0.58 10.83
C VAL A 58 -0.08 -1.82 10.99
N CYS A 59 -0.17 -2.73 10.04
CA CYS A 59 0.79 -3.80 9.85
C CYS A 59 1.92 -3.36 8.93
N VAL A 60 3.13 -3.79 9.26
CA VAL A 60 4.31 -3.64 8.41
C VAL A 60 4.84 -5.02 8.10
N TYR A 61 5.06 -5.29 6.82
CA TYR A 61 5.69 -6.51 6.34
C TYR A 61 7.04 -6.17 5.73
N SER A 62 8.13 -6.72 6.28
CA SER A 62 9.48 -6.60 5.73
C SER A 62 9.68 -7.68 4.68
N LEU A 63 9.97 -7.31 3.43
CA LEU A 63 10.33 -8.28 2.39
C LEU A 63 11.70 -8.90 2.65
N LYS A 64 12.58 -8.17 3.36
CA LYS A 64 13.92 -8.63 3.69
C LYS A 64 13.91 -9.74 4.74
N ASP A 65 13.15 -9.52 5.82
CA ASP A 65 13.11 -10.43 6.97
C ASP A 65 11.93 -11.41 6.86
N GLU A 66 11.10 -11.26 5.82
CA GLU A 66 9.87 -12.01 5.56
C GLU A 66 8.92 -12.07 6.77
N ASN A 67 8.97 -11.05 7.62
CA ASN A 67 8.24 -10.97 8.88
C ASN A 67 7.16 -9.89 8.86
N GLN A 68 6.23 -9.98 9.80
CA GLN A 68 5.15 -9.01 9.98
C GLN A 68 5.14 -8.49 11.41
N VAL A 69 5.06 -7.17 11.56
CA VAL A 69 4.93 -6.49 12.85
C VAL A 69 3.68 -5.62 12.84
N ARG A 70 2.92 -5.65 13.95
CA ARG A 70 1.79 -4.75 14.17
C ARG A 70 2.28 -3.51 14.91
N ILE A 71 2.05 -2.35 14.31
CA ILE A 71 2.31 -1.05 14.91
C ILE A 71 0.95 -0.49 15.35
N GLY A 72 0.53 -0.86 16.56
CA GLY A 72 -0.69 -0.37 17.21
C GLY A 72 -0.37 0.73 18.23
N GLY A 73 -1.31 1.65 18.45
CA GLY A 73 -1.20 2.66 19.52
C GLY A 73 -1.99 3.93 19.29
N VAL A 74 -2.28 4.65 20.39
CA VAL A 74 -2.94 5.97 20.41
C VAL A 74 -2.25 6.92 19.43
N MET A 75 -3.03 7.68 18.64
CA MET A 75 -2.48 8.72 17.77
C MET A 75 -1.71 9.74 18.61
N ASN A 76 -0.41 9.89 18.38
CA ASN A 76 0.38 10.97 18.94
C ASN A 76 1.05 11.76 17.80
N PRO A 77 0.50 12.92 17.38
CA PRO A 77 0.93 13.64 16.17
C PRO A 77 2.40 14.12 16.17
N LEU A 78 3.12 13.98 17.29
CA LEU A 78 4.55 14.26 17.40
C LEU A 78 5.45 13.02 17.18
N ASN A 79 4.85 11.84 16.98
CA ASN A 79 5.56 10.60 16.75
C ASN A 79 5.76 10.37 15.24
N PRO A 80 6.99 10.13 14.76
CA PRO A 80 7.26 9.79 13.35
C PRO A 80 6.38 8.65 12.79
N ILE A 81 5.90 7.75 13.66
CA ILE A 81 4.96 6.67 13.34
C ILE A 81 3.60 7.18 12.82
N GLU A 82 3.18 8.40 13.16
CA GLU A 82 1.91 8.96 12.69
C GLU A 82 1.92 9.28 11.19
N LEU A 83 3.08 9.59 10.61
CA LEU A 83 3.15 9.78 9.15
C LEU A 83 2.79 8.49 8.42
N VAL A 84 3.27 7.35 8.92
CA VAL A 84 2.92 6.03 8.39
C VAL A 84 1.42 5.78 8.50
N LYS A 85 0.82 6.07 9.67
CA LYS A 85 -0.64 5.96 9.86
C LYS A 85 -1.42 6.87 8.92
N LEU A 86 -0.96 8.10 8.68
CA LEU A 86 -1.58 9.04 7.75
C LEU A 86 -1.52 8.52 6.31
N LEU A 87 -0.37 8.03 5.86
CA LEU A 87 -0.19 7.48 4.51
C LEU A 87 -1.05 6.22 4.32
N CYS A 88 -1.09 5.32 5.31
CA CYS A 88 -2.00 4.18 5.32
C CYS A 88 -3.47 4.61 5.28
N ARG A 89 -3.85 5.61 6.07
CA ARG A 89 -5.21 6.17 6.07
C ARG A 89 -5.55 6.82 4.73
N HIS A 90 -4.60 7.49 4.07
CA HIS A 90 -4.81 8.05 2.74
C HIS A 90 -5.03 6.95 1.70
N ALA A 91 -4.29 5.85 1.78
CA ALA A 91 -4.53 4.67 0.95
C ALA A 91 -5.88 3.98 1.24
N PHE A 92 -6.41 4.12 2.46
CA PHE A 92 -7.64 3.48 2.94
C PHE A 92 -8.92 4.34 2.78
N MET A 93 -8.84 5.66 3.02
CA MET A 93 -9.99 6.56 3.09
C MET A 93 -10.50 6.92 1.70
N VAL A 94 -11.59 6.28 1.35
CA VAL A 94 -12.52 6.72 0.33
C VAL A 94 -13.50 7.68 1.01
N SER A 95 -13.48 8.97 0.69
CA SER A 95 -14.66 9.79 1.00
C SER A 95 -15.88 9.15 0.33
N GLU A 96 -17.02 9.12 1.03
CA GLU A 96 -18.28 8.41 0.75
C GLU A 96 -18.87 8.52 -0.68
N SER A 97 -18.24 9.28 -1.58
CA SER A 97 -18.60 9.48 -2.98
C SER A 97 -18.45 8.24 -3.90
N GLN A 98 -17.96 7.09 -3.41
CA GLN A 98 -17.78 5.87 -4.24
C GLN A 98 -18.88 4.81 -4.14
N LEU A 99 -19.97 5.04 -3.40
CA LEU A 99 -21.19 4.23 -3.54
C LEU A 99 -21.74 4.22 -4.99
N ALA A 100 -21.34 5.21 -5.81
CA ALA A 100 -21.59 5.22 -7.25
C ALA A 100 -20.67 4.30 -8.07
N TRP A 101 -19.41 4.11 -7.64
CA TRP A 101 -18.41 3.31 -8.36
C TRP A 101 -18.53 1.81 -8.09
N GLU A 102 -18.97 1.40 -6.89
CA GLU A 102 -19.28 -0.02 -6.60
C GLU A 102 -20.45 -0.55 -7.45
N LYS A 103 -21.45 0.29 -7.76
CA LYS A 103 -22.56 -0.07 -8.67
C LYS A 103 -22.12 -0.21 -10.14
N LEU A 104 -21.03 0.45 -10.54
CA LEU A 104 -20.47 0.33 -11.89
C LEU A 104 -19.51 -0.88 -12.01
N ARG A 105 -18.87 -1.29 -10.92
CA ARG A 105 -17.87 -2.38 -10.89
C ARG A 105 -18.47 -3.76 -11.18
N ILE A 106 -19.76 -3.97 -10.91
CA ILE A 106 -20.44 -5.26 -11.18
C ILE A 106 -20.76 -5.46 -12.68
N ARG A 107 -20.70 -4.41 -13.53
CA ARG A 107 -21.13 -4.53 -14.94
C ARG A 107 -20.04 -4.50 -16.01
N LYS A 108 -18.78 -4.19 -15.70
CA LYS A 108 -17.71 -4.20 -16.72
C LYS A 108 -16.36 -4.61 -16.12
N LEU A 109 -16.14 -5.91 -15.97
CA LEU A 109 -14.80 -6.48 -16.04
C LEU A 109 -14.36 -6.48 -17.51
N HIS A 110 -13.91 -5.32 -17.99
CA HIS A 110 -13.04 -5.24 -19.17
C HIS A 110 -11.59 -5.16 -18.69
N PRO A 111 -10.60 -5.75 -19.38
CA PRO A 111 -9.33 -6.16 -18.77
C PRO A 111 -8.31 -5.04 -18.51
N ASN A 112 -8.62 -3.77 -18.75
CA ASN A 112 -7.58 -2.75 -19.00
C ASN A 112 -7.44 -1.67 -17.93
N TRP A 113 -8.05 -1.78 -16.74
CA TRP A 113 -8.19 -0.63 -15.82
C TRP A 113 -7.48 -0.77 -14.45
N ILE A 114 -6.56 -1.72 -14.26
CA ILE A 114 -5.84 -1.87 -12.98
C ILE A 114 -4.47 -1.12 -12.97
N ILE A 115 -4.09 -0.44 -14.05
CA ILE A 115 -2.69 0.04 -14.22
C ILE A 115 -2.61 1.56 -14.45
N GLU A 116 -3.34 2.38 -13.71
CA GLU A 116 -3.05 3.84 -13.72
C GLU A 116 -2.38 4.35 -12.44
N ASP A 117 -2.53 3.67 -11.29
CA ASP A 117 -1.90 4.13 -10.04
C ASP A 117 -0.52 3.51 -9.74
N LEU A 118 -0.01 2.61 -10.60
CA LEU A 118 1.34 2.01 -10.50
C LEU A 118 2.36 2.63 -11.47
N LEU A 119 1.99 3.68 -12.19
CA LEU A 119 2.82 4.33 -13.23
C LEU A 119 3.93 5.27 -12.69
N PHE A 120 4.18 5.32 -11.38
CA PHE A 120 5.27 6.12 -10.79
C PHE A 120 6.52 5.31 -10.43
N LEU A 121 6.85 4.32 -11.25
CA LEU A 121 8.19 3.70 -11.31
C LEU A 121 8.83 4.05 -12.65
N GLN A 122 9.32 5.29 -12.75
CA GLN A 122 10.41 5.69 -13.65
C GLN A 122 11.57 6.20 -12.79
#